data_AF-A0A8S3JW86-F1
#
_entry.id   AF-A0A8S3JW86-F1
#
_cell.length_a   1.000
_cell.length_b   1.000
_cell.length_c   1.000
_cell.angle_alpha   90.00
_cell.angle_beta   90.00
_cell.angle_gamma   90.00
#
_symmetry.space_group_name_H-M   'P 1'
#
loop_
_entity.id
_entity.type
_entity.pdbx_description
1 polymer ?
#
loop_
_entity_poly.entity_id
_entity_poly.type
_entity_poly.pdbx_seq_one_letter_code
_entity_poly.pdbx_strand_id
1 'polypeptide(L)' 'STVISILEDVLKRIKFDHPEVETAYIIRDNAGCYHDSETLLAVKALFDSTGIFIRRIDFSKPQAGVNALHIG' A
#
# COMPACT_ATOMS: atom_id res chain seq x y z
N SER A 1 -9.15 -7.62 5.78
CA SER A 1 -7.90 -7.94 5.06
C SER A 1 -6.68 -7.86 5.96
N THR A 2 -5.79 -8.86 5.91
CA THR A 2 -4.48 -8.83 6.58
C THR A 2 -3.63 -7.64 6.10
N VAL A 3 -3.74 -7.26 4.82
CA VAL A 3 -3.01 -6.13 4.24
C VAL A 3 -3.40 -4.82 4.92
N ILE A 4 -4.69 -4.60 5.17
CA ILE A 4 -5.18 -3.39 5.85
C ILE A 4 -4.64 -3.32 7.28
N SER A 5 -4.67 -4.44 8.02
CA SER A 5 -4.15 -4.47 9.40
C SER A 5 -2.65 -4.20 9.47
N ILE A 6 -1.87 -4.72 8.51
CA ILE A 6 -0.44 -4.42 8.41
C ILE A 6 -0.22 -2.94 8.07
N LEU A 7 -0.97 -2.39 7.12
CA LEU A 7 -0.88 -0.97 6.77
C LEU A 7 -1.21 -0.08 7.97
N GLU A 8 -2.25 -0.40 8.72
CA GLU A 8 -2.63 0.35 9.91
C GLU A 8 -1.52 0.34 10.98
N ASP A 9 -0.96 -0.83 11.28
CA ASP A 9 0.11 -0.97 12.27
C ASP A 9 1.37 -0.19 11.87
N VAL A 10 1.78 -0.29 10.60
CA VAL A 10 2.91 0.45 10.04
C VAL A 10 2.67 1.96 10.13
N LEU A 11 1.48 2.44 9.73
CA LEU A 11 1.15 3.87 9.79
C LEU A 11 1.10 4.38 11.23
N LYS A 12 0.57 3.61 12.18
CA LYS A 12 0.60 3.96 13.61
C LYS A 12 2.03 4.07 14.12
N ARG A 13 2.89 3.13 13.75
CA ARG A 13 4.30 3.16 14.15
C ARG A 13 5.01 4.38 13.58
N ILE A 14 4.81 4.67 12.29
CA ILE A 14 5.36 5.87 11.64
C ILE A 14 4.87 7.13 12.34
N LYS A 15 3.57 7.24 12.64
CA LYS A 15 3.03 8.43 13.32
C LYS A 15 3.58 8.61 14.73
N PHE A 16 3.79 7.50 15.44
CA PHE A 16 4.36 7.51 16.79
C PHE A 16 5.83 7.98 16.77
N ASP A 17 6.63 7.44 15.86
CA ASP A 17 8.07 7.78 15.75
C ASP A 17 8.29 9.16 15.08
N HIS A 18 7.38 9.56 14.18
CA HIS A 18 7.44 10.79 13.37
C HIS A 18 6.07 11.50 13.34
N PRO A 19 5.70 12.23 14.41
CA PRO A 19 4.39 12.88 14.52
C PRO A 19 4.13 13.93 13.43
N GLU A 20 5.18 14.48 12.81
CA GLU A 20 5.13 15.42 11.70
C GLU A 20 4.66 14.80 10.37
N VAL A 21 4.64 13.47 10.24
CA VAL A 21 4.18 12.81 9.02
C VAL A 21 2.66 12.89 8.95
N GLU A 22 2.17 13.56 7.91
CA GLU A 22 0.72 13.76 7.68
C GLU A 22 0.18 12.97 6.49
N THR A 23 1.05 12.55 5.57
CA THR A 23 0.61 11.91 4.32
C THR A 23 1.48 10.72 3.94
N ALA A 24 0.88 9.76 3.23
CA ALA A 24 1.57 8.60 2.69
C ALA A 24 1.16 8.31 1.24
N TYR A 25 2.06 7.65 0.51
CA TYR A 25 1.84 7.11 -0.82
C TYR A 25 2.06 5.60 -0.75
N ILE A 26 1.10 4.81 -1.21
CA ILE A 26 1.18 3.34 -1.15
C ILE A 26 1.46 2.79 -2.55
N ILE A 27 2.42 1.88 -2.66
CA ILE A 27 2.68 1.13 -3.88
C ILE A 27 2.36 -0.34 -3.60
N ARG A 28 1.44 -0.92 -4.36
CA ARG A 28 1.02 -2.33 -4.24
C ARG A 28 1.60 -3.15 -5.37
N ASP A 29 1.80 -4.44 -5.16
CA ASP A 29 2.06 -5.32 -6.31
C ASP A 29 0.82 -5.47 -7.19
N ASN A 30 1.03 -5.84 -8.46
CA ASN A 30 -0.04 -6.08 -9.42
C ASN A 30 -0.47 -7.57 -9.43
N ALA A 31 -0.08 -8.38 -8.44
CA ALA A 31 -0.33 -9.81 -8.42
C ALA A 31 -1.77 -10.10 -7.93
N GLY A 32 -2.77 -9.72 -8.72
CA GLY A 32 -4.19 -9.94 -8.38
C GLY A 32 -5.09 -8.79 -8.80
N CYS A 33 -5.10 -8.46 -10.10
CA CYS A 33 -5.61 -7.22 -10.70
C CYS A 33 -7.06 -6.78 -10.39
N TYR A 34 -7.86 -7.48 -9.59
CA TYR A 34 -9.26 -7.09 -9.30
C TYR A 34 -9.76 -7.39 -7.87
N HIS A 35 -8.94 -7.99 -7.00
CA HIS A 35 -9.41 -8.46 -5.68
C HIS A 35 -9.13 -7.52 -4.50
N ASP A 36 -8.37 -6.44 -4.67
CA ASP A 36 -8.00 -5.56 -3.56
C ASP A 36 -8.62 -4.16 -3.68
N SER A 37 -9.94 -4.11 -3.89
CA SER A 37 -10.72 -2.88 -3.66
C SER A 37 -10.84 -2.54 -2.17
N GLU A 38 -10.61 -3.52 -1.29
CA GLU A 38 -10.67 -3.35 0.16
C GLU A 38 -9.72 -2.26 0.66
N THR A 39 -8.47 -2.22 0.17
CA THR A 39 -7.51 -1.18 0.59
C THR A 39 -7.99 0.23 0.21
N LEU A 40 -8.64 0.39 -0.96
CA LEU A 40 -9.20 1.67 -1.38
C LEU A 40 -10.37 2.09 -0.48
N LEU A 41 -11.25 1.14 -0.13
CA LEU A 41 -12.37 1.38 0.77
C LEU A 41 -11.91 1.69 2.21
N ALA A 42 -10.77 1.13 2.62
CA ALA A 42 -10.20 1.32 3.94
C ALA A 42 -9.46 2.64 4.15
N VAL A 43 -9.19 3.43 3.10
CA VAL A 43 -8.41 4.69 3.20
C VAL A 43 -8.98 5.61 4.27
N LYS A 44 -10.30 5.77 4.34
CA LYS A 44 -10.92 6.61 5.36
C LYS A 44 -10.70 6.06 6.77
N ALA A 45 -10.91 4.75 6.97
CA ALA A 45 -10.74 4.12 8.28
C ALA A 45 -9.27 4.20 8.75
N LEU A 46 -8.33 4.00 7.84
CA LEU A 46 -6.89 4.15 8.11
C LEU A 46 -6.54 5.59 8.48
N PHE A 47 -7.09 6.59 7.79
CA PHE A 47 -6.90 7.99 8.16
C PHE A 47 -7.46 8.27 9.56
N ASP A 48 -8.70 7.85 9.83
CA ASP A 48 -9.35 8.07 11.12
C ASP A 48 -8.57 7.43 12.28
N SER A 49 -7.93 6.27 12.06
CA SER A 49 -7.20 5.56 13.11
C SER A 49 -5.73 5.96 13.28
N THR A 50 -5.10 6.56 12.26
CA THR A 50 -3.66 6.86 12.26
C THR A 50 -3.34 8.35 12.12
N GLY A 51 -4.27 9.16 11.62
CA GLY A 51 -4.05 10.56 11.30
C GLY A 51 -3.14 10.79 10.08
N ILE A 52 -2.79 9.74 9.32
CA ILE A 52 -1.99 9.84 8.10
C ILE A 52 -2.91 9.68 6.89
N PHE A 53 -2.94 10.69 6.01
CA PHE A 53 -3.75 10.68 4.81
C PHE A 53 -3.04 9.95 3.66
N ILE A 54 -3.63 8.85 3.20
CA ILE A 54 -3.14 8.12 2.02
C ILE A 54 -3.56 8.90 0.77
N ARG A 55 -2.61 9.61 0.17
CA ARG A 55 -2.89 10.54 -0.93
C ARG A 55 -3.03 9.85 -2.28
N ARG A 56 -2.36 8.71 -2.46
CA ARG A 56 -2.40 7.91 -3.68
C ARG A 56 -2.05 6.46 -3.39
N ILE A 57 -2.68 5.57 -4.14
CA ILE A 57 -2.35 4.15 -4.20
C ILE A 57 -1.99 3.84 -5.64
N ASP A 58 -0.77 3.39 -5.86
CA ASP A 58 -0.23 3.03 -7.17
C ASP A 58 0.12 1.54 -7.23
N PHE A 59 0.37 1.06 -8.44
CA PHE A 59 0.86 -0.29 -8.68
C PHE A 59 2.36 -0.27 -8.95
N SER A 60 3.07 -1.26 -8.42
CA SER A 60 4.44 -1.53 -8.79
C SER A 60 4.49 -1.93 -10.27
N LYS A 61 5.64 -1.66 -10.91
CA LYS A 61 5.84 -2.07 -12.30
C LYS A 61 5.57 -3.58 -12.41
N PRO A 62 5.00 -4.04 -13.55
CA PRO A 62 4.81 -5.46 -13.77
C PRO A 62 6.12 -6.20 -13.46
N GLN A 63 6.08 -7.12 -12.49
CA GLN A 63 7.11 -8.13 -12.34
C GLN A 63 6.86 -9.17 -13.45
N ALA A 64 6.96 -8.73 -14.72
CA ALA A 64 7.08 -9.65 -15.82
C ALA A 64 8.34 -10.46 -15.52
N GLY A 65 8.14 -11.74 -15.18
CA GLY A 65 9.23 -12.62 -14.83
C GLY A 65 10.33 -12.49 -15.86
N VAL A 66 11.58 -12.57 -15.41
CA VAL A 66 12.74 -12.78 -16.28
C VAL A 66 12.61 -14.18 -16.88
N ASN A 67 11.66 -14.34 -17.80
CA ASN A 67 11.32 -15.56 -18.50
C ASN A 67 11.11 -15.23 -19.98
N ALA A 68 11.81 -14.23 -20.51
CA ALA A 68 12.04 -14.10 -21.94
C ALA A 68 13.41 -14.70 -22.24
N LEU A 69 13.40 -16.01 -22.49
CA LEU A 69 14.42 -16.82 -23.15
C LEU A 69 15.44 -16.00 -23.97
N HIS A 70 16.67 -15.85 -23.47
CA HIS A 70 17.82 -15.50 -24.33
C HIS A 70 18.39 -16.81 -24.87
N ILE A 71 17.83 -17.27 -25.99
CA ILE A 71 18.51 -18.21 -26.89
C ILE A 71 19.66 -17.44 -27.55
N GLY A 72 20.88 -17.69 -27.06
CA GLY A 72 22.14 -17.34 -27.69
C GLY A 72 22.98 -18.59 -27.86
#